data_AF-A0A4R7DU44-F1
#
_entry.id   AF-A0A4R7DU44-F1
#
_cell.length_a   1.000
_cell.length_b   1.000
_cell.length_c   1.000
_cell.angle_alpha   90.00
_cell.angle_beta   90.00
_cell.angle_gamma   90.00
#
_symmetry.space_group_name_H-M   'P 1'
#
loop_
_entity.id
_entity.type
_entity.pdbx_description
1 polymer ?
#
loop_
_entity_poly.entity_id
_entity_poly.type
_entity_poly.pdbx_seq_one_letter_code
_entity_poly.pdbx_strand_id
1 'polypeptide(L)'
;MKLYSVIGELKRFVIRGAKSQGEESYLYLLFANALDNAIKYAVPGSHIGIEVTENQIFVCNRVAADHVIDIDRITERFYRGKQLDVEGSGLGLSIVKNLAEQLGVQINFRHIDDEFCFIVTFDTDQ
;
A
#
# COMPACT_ATOMS: atom_id res chain seq x y z
N MET A 1 -12.77 -14.54 -6.22
CA MET A 1 -11.35 -14.70 -5.83
C MET A 1 -10.51 -14.44 -7.07
N LYS A 2 -9.85 -13.28 -7.17
CA LYS A 2 -8.94 -12.99 -8.30
C LYS A 2 -7.61 -13.71 -8.02
N LEU A 3 -7.15 -14.53 -8.97
CA LEU A 3 -5.87 -15.23 -8.91
C LEU A 3 -4.82 -14.33 -9.58
N TYR A 4 -3.78 -13.93 -8.83
CA TYR A 4 -2.65 -13.18 -9.37
C TYR A 4 -1.44 -14.11 -9.46
N SER A 5 -0.68 -14.03 -10.56
CA SER A 5 0.59 -14.73 -10.70
C SER A 5 1.69 -13.93 -10.01
N VAL A 6 2.47 -14.59 -9.14
CA VAL A 6 3.70 -14.01 -8.58
C VAL A 6 4.80 -14.20 -9.61
N ILE A 7 5.45 -13.12 -10.01
CA ILE A 7 6.65 -13.15 -10.86
C ILE A 7 7.84 -12.88 -9.94
N GLY A 8 8.63 -13.91 -9.66
CA GLY A 8 9.76 -13.86 -8.72
C GLY A 8 9.63 -14.88 -7.59
N GLU A 9 10.58 -14.85 -6.65
CA GLU A 9 10.55 -15.71 -5.47
C GLU A 9 9.64 -15.10 -4.39
N LEU A 10 8.66 -15.87 -3.93
CA LEU A 10 7.90 -15.51 -2.74
C LEU A 10 8.80 -15.73 -1.51
N LYS A 11 9.47 -14.68 -1.06
CA LYS A 11 10.20 -14.70 0.20
C LYS A 11 9.22 -14.47 1.34
N ARG A 12 9.21 -15.39 2.31
CA ARG A 12 8.53 -15.16 3.59
C ARG A 12 9.36 -14.15 4.36
N PHE A 13 8.84 -12.94 4.54
CA PHE A 13 9.42 -11.96 5.43
C PHE A 13 8.78 -12.12 6.82
N VAL A 14 9.62 -12.11 7.85
CA VAL A 14 9.17 -12.00 9.24
C VAL A 14 9.49 -10.58 9.67
N ILE A 15 8.47 -9.77 9.86
CA ILE A 15 8.63 -8.42 10.42
C ILE A 15 8.89 -8.60 11.92
N ARG A 16 10.16 -8.47 12.33
CA ARG A 16 10.55 -8.46 13.74
C ARG A 16 10.25 -7.05 14.27
N GLY A 17 9.13 -6.90 14.97
CA GLY A 17 8.68 -5.61 15.47
C GLY A 17 7.24 -5.61 15.98
N ALA A 18 6.39 -6.56 15.55
CA ALA A 18 5.07 -6.73 16.12
C ALA A 18 5.18 -7.26 17.56
N LYS A 19 4.84 -6.43 18.54
CA LYS A 19 4.92 -6.72 19.99
C LYS A 19 3.72 -7.53 20.49
N SER A 20 2.69 -7.71 19.65
CA SER A 20 1.49 -8.47 19.97
C SER A 20 0.79 -9.05 18.72
N GLN A 21 -0.07 -10.04 18.93
CA GLN A 21 -0.96 -10.59 17.88
C GLN A 21 -1.90 -9.52 17.27
N GLY A 22 -2.21 -8.47 18.05
CA GLY A 22 -2.99 -7.32 17.56
C GLY A 22 -2.22 -6.51 16.51
N GLU A 23 -0.93 -6.26 16.75
CA GLU A 23 -0.06 -5.55 15.80
C GLU A 23 0.15 -6.36 14.52
N GLU A 24 0.30 -7.68 14.60
CA GLU A 24 0.37 -8.55 13.41
C GLU A 24 -0.90 -8.43 12.55
N SER A 25 -2.08 -8.41 13.20
CA SER A 25 -3.37 -8.28 12.52
C SER A 25 -3.52 -6.90 11.86
N TYR A 26 -3.02 -5.85 12.51
CA TYR A 26 -3.03 -4.49 11.97
C TYR A 26 -2.07 -4.34 10.79
N LEU A 27 -0.86 -4.89 10.88
CA LEU A 27 0.09 -4.93 9.76
C LEU A 27 -0.50 -5.69 8.57
N TYR A 28 -1.12 -6.85 8.81
CA TYR A 28 -1.81 -7.60 7.78
C TYR A 28 -2.89 -6.74 7.09
N LEU A 29 -3.76 -6.09 7.88
CA LEU A 29 -4.84 -5.28 7.34
C LEU A 29 -4.31 -4.05 6.58
N LEU A 30 -3.24 -3.42 7.08
CA LEU A 30 -2.57 -2.30 6.44
C LEU A 30 -2.05 -2.69 5.06
N PHE A 31 -1.28 -3.76 4.96
CA PHE A 31 -0.75 -4.22 3.68
C PHE A 31 -1.83 -4.79 2.75
N ALA A 32 -2.86 -5.44 3.28
CA ALA A 32 -3.99 -5.91 2.49
C ALA A 32 -4.72 -4.73 1.81
N ASN A 33 -4.96 -3.62 2.53
CA ASN A 33 -5.56 -2.42 1.95
C ASN A 33 -4.63 -1.73 0.94
N ALA A 34 -3.33 -1.68 1.21
CA ALA A 34 -2.37 -1.12 0.28
C ALA A 34 -2.29 -1.93 -1.03
N LEU A 35 -2.19 -3.26 -0.94
CA LEU A 35 -2.15 -4.16 -2.09
C LEU A 35 -3.45 -4.15 -2.88
N ASP A 36 -4.61 -4.13 -2.22
CA ASP A 36 -5.90 -4.03 -2.90
C ASP A 36 -6.01 -2.74 -3.71
N ASN A 37 -5.56 -1.60 -3.17
CA ASN A 37 -5.49 -0.35 -3.93
C ASN A 37 -4.50 -0.45 -5.08
N ALA A 38 -3.28 -0.94 -4.83
CA ALA A 38 -2.25 -1.06 -5.85
C ALA A 38 -2.75 -1.88 -7.05
N ILE A 39 -3.47 -2.97 -6.80
CA ILE A 39 -4.07 -3.83 -7.83
C ILE A 39 -5.24 -3.14 -8.55
N LYS A 40 -6.11 -2.43 -7.83
CA LYS A 40 -7.29 -1.76 -8.41
C LYS A 40 -6.91 -0.62 -9.34
N TYR A 41 -5.88 0.12 -8.98
CA TYR A 41 -5.42 1.29 -9.73
C TYR A 41 -4.25 0.97 -10.69
N ALA A 42 -3.80 -0.29 -10.72
CA ALA A 42 -2.77 -0.73 -11.65
C ALA A 42 -3.25 -0.67 -13.12
N VAL A 43 -2.34 -0.28 -14.01
CA VAL A 43 -2.54 -0.47 -15.45
C VAL A 43 -2.78 -1.96 -15.73
N PRO A 44 -3.84 -2.35 -16.45
CA PRO A 44 -4.11 -3.76 -16.73
C PRO A 44 -2.92 -4.48 -17.36
N GLY A 45 -2.58 -5.65 -16.82
CA GLY A 45 -1.46 -6.47 -17.29
C GLY A 45 -0.08 -6.02 -16.78
N SER A 46 0.01 -4.94 -16.00
CA SER A 46 1.24 -4.56 -15.29
C SER A 46 1.48 -5.43 -14.04
N HIS A 47 2.62 -5.22 -13.39
CA HIS A 47 3.01 -5.92 -12.18
C HIS A 47 2.88 -5.03 -10.95
N ILE A 48 2.69 -5.66 -9.80
CA ILE A 48 2.81 -5.02 -8.49
C ILE A 48 4.20 -5.33 -7.96
N GLY A 49 5.02 -4.30 -7.76
CA GLY A 49 6.33 -4.40 -7.14
C GLY A 49 6.19 -4.43 -5.62
N ILE A 50 6.86 -5.38 -4.97
CA ILE A 50 7.02 -5.37 -3.52
C ILE A 50 8.51 -5.47 -3.21
N GLU A 51 9.03 -4.46 -2.53
CA GLU A 51 10.42 -4.44 -2.07
C GLU A 51 10.45 -4.36 -0.55
N VAL A 52 11.33 -5.15 0.05
CA VAL A 52 11.54 -5.17 1.51
C VAL A 52 13.02 -4.91 1.75
N THR A 53 13.28 -3.85 2.49
CA THR A 53 14.60 -3.49 2.99
C THR A 53 14.66 -3.75 4.49
N GLU A 54 15.75 -3.36 5.16
CA GLU A 54 15.90 -3.53 6.61
C GLU A 54 14.82 -2.78 7.41
N ASN A 55 14.45 -1.57 6.98
CA ASN A 55 13.53 -0.69 7.72
C ASN A 55 12.35 -0.19 6.90
N GLN A 56 12.24 -0.57 5.62
CA GLN A 56 11.17 -0.11 4.75
C GLN A 56 10.55 -1.23 3.93
N ILE A 57 9.24 -1.15 3.72
CA ILE A 57 8.49 -1.99 2.79
C ILE A 57 7.81 -1.08 1.76
N PHE A 58 8.00 -1.41 0.49
CA PHE A 58 7.44 -0.71 -0.65
C PHE A 58 6.39 -1.58 -1.33
N VAL A 59 5.26 -0.98 -1.69
CA VAL A 59 4.24 -1.57 -2.58
C VAL A 59 4.02 -0.60 -3.71
N CYS A 60 4.47 -0.94 -4.91
CA CYS A 60 4.43 -0.09 -6.08
C CYS A 60 3.57 -0.69 -7.19
N ASN A 61 2.84 0.15 -7.91
CA ASN A 61 2.11 -0.23 -9.11
C ASN A 61 2.23 0.83 -10.18
N ARG A 62 2.18 0.39 -11.44
CA ARG A 62 2.07 1.29 -12.58
C ARG A 62 0.67 1.90 -12.62
N VAL A 63 0.55 3.22 -12.78
CA VAL A 63 -0.72 3.94 -12.93
C VAL A 63 -0.84 4.52 -14.34
N ALA A 64 -2.08 4.78 -14.78
CA ALA A 64 -2.32 5.40 -16.07
C ALA A 64 -1.83 6.85 -16.09
N ALA A 65 -1.35 7.36 -17.22
CA ALA A 65 -0.78 8.71 -17.33
C ALA A 65 -1.78 9.85 -17.01
N ASP A 66 -3.07 9.59 -17.16
CA ASP A 66 -4.15 10.52 -16.81
C ASP A 66 -4.60 10.39 -15.34
N HIS A 67 -4.00 9.47 -14.58
CA HIS A 67 -4.29 9.28 -13.17
C HIS A 67 -3.63 10.36 -12.32
N VAL A 68 -4.37 11.44 -12.10
CA VAL A 68 -3.96 12.52 -11.21
C VAL A 68 -4.19 12.10 -9.76
N ILE A 69 -3.09 11.85 -9.05
CA ILE A 69 -3.07 11.49 -7.63
C ILE A 69 -2.74 12.73 -6.80
N ASP A 70 -3.65 13.10 -5.91
CA ASP A 70 -3.42 14.18 -4.93
C ASP A 70 -2.94 13.56 -3.62
N ILE A 71 -1.62 13.54 -3.43
CA ILE A 71 -0.96 12.86 -2.32
C ILE A 71 -1.40 13.42 -0.96
N ASP A 72 -1.77 14.69 -0.89
CA ASP A 72 -2.22 15.30 0.36
C ASP A 72 -3.62 14.80 0.78
N ARG A 73 -4.41 14.36 -0.21
CA ARG A 73 -5.82 14.00 -0.03
C ARG A 73 -6.12 12.52 -0.17
N ILE A 74 -5.20 11.70 -0.69
CA ILE A 74 -5.43 10.26 -0.93
C ILE A 74 -5.77 9.45 0.32
N THR A 75 -5.46 9.96 1.52
CA THR A 75 -5.84 9.32 2.80
C THR A 75 -7.15 9.85 3.38
N GLU A 76 -7.79 10.83 2.74
CA GLU A 76 -9.14 11.28 3.09
C GLU A 76 -10.17 10.18 2.80
N ARG A 77 -11.16 10.05 3.68
CA ARG A 77 -12.26 9.11 3.45
C ARG A 77 -13.04 9.51 2.21
N PHE A 78 -13.39 8.52 1.39
CA PHE A 78 -14.17 8.67 0.15
C PHE A 78 -13.46 9.39 -0.99
N TYR A 79 -12.17 9.75 -0.83
CA TYR A 79 -11.39 10.33 -1.92
C TYR A 79 -11.08 9.27 -2.98
N ARG A 80 -11.34 9.59 -4.26
CA ARG A 80 -11.12 8.69 -5.42
C ARG A 80 -10.50 9.39 -6.63
N GLY A 81 -10.02 10.62 -6.47
CA GLY A 81 -9.49 11.44 -7.56
C GLY A 81 -10.48 11.55 -8.73
N LYS A 82 -9.96 11.46 -9.97
CA LYS A 82 -10.77 11.51 -11.20
C LYS A 82 -11.27 10.13 -11.68
N GLN A 83 -10.85 9.04 -11.05
CA GLN A 83 -11.20 7.67 -11.49
C GLN A 83 -12.44 7.15 -10.75
N LEU A 84 -13.60 7.63 -11.17
CA LEU A 84 -14.90 7.20 -10.62
C LEU A 84 -15.32 5.81 -11.09
N ASP A 85 -14.69 5.28 -12.14
CA ASP A 85 -15.04 4.00 -12.76
C ASP A 85 -14.42 2.79 -12.04
N VAL A 86 -13.42 3.02 -11.16
CA VAL A 86 -12.75 1.94 -10.40
C VAL A 86 -13.55 1.58 -9.16
N GLU A 87 -14.17 0.40 -9.09
CA GLU A 87 -14.98 -0.01 -7.94
C GLU A 87 -14.24 0.10 -6.57
N GLY A 88 -14.86 0.83 -5.64
CA GLY A 88 -14.35 0.99 -4.27
C GLY A 88 -15.04 2.11 -3.49
N SER A 89 -14.99 2.02 -2.16
CA SER A 89 -15.59 3.01 -1.25
C SER A 89 -14.69 4.22 -0.97
N GLY A 90 -13.43 4.23 -1.44
CA GLY A 90 -12.46 5.26 -1.08
C GLY A 90 -12.04 5.23 0.39
N LEU A 91 -12.16 4.09 1.07
CA LEU A 91 -11.80 3.96 2.49
C LEU A 91 -10.42 3.33 2.71
N GLY A 92 -9.86 2.61 1.73
CA GLY A 92 -8.66 1.78 1.93
C GLY A 92 -7.46 2.53 2.51
N LEU A 93 -7.06 3.65 1.88
CA LEU A 93 -5.91 4.42 2.38
C LEU A 93 -6.19 5.20 3.67
N SER A 94 -7.45 5.53 3.96
CA SER A 94 -7.83 6.11 5.25
C SER A 94 -7.71 5.09 6.40
N ILE A 95 -7.98 3.81 6.13
CA ILE A 95 -7.75 2.70 7.06
C ILE A 95 -6.25 2.51 7.25
N VAL A 96 -5.46 2.50 6.18
CA VAL A 96 -4.00 2.41 6.22
C VAL A 96 -3.40 3.49 7.12
N LYS A 97 -3.82 4.75 6.96
CA LYS A 97 -3.36 5.87 7.80
C LYS A 97 -3.64 5.62 9.28
N ASN A 98 -4.86 5.21 9.61
CA ASN A 98 -5.24 4.97 11.01
C ASN A 98 -4.47 3.79 11.62
N LEU A 99 -4.27 2.71 10.87
CA LEU A 99 -3.48 1.55 11.33
C LEU A 99 -2.01 1.92 11.53
N ALA A 100 -1.43 2.73 10.63
CA ALA A 100 -0.07 3.20 10.75
C ALA A 100 0.13 4.01 12.04
N GLU A 101 -0.80 4.92 12.35
CA GLU A 101 -0.82 5.68 13.61
C GLU A 101 -0.89 4.76 14.84
N GLN A 102 -1.72 3.72 14.82
CA GLN A 102 -1.84 2.78 15.93
C GLN A 102 -0.62 1.87 16.11
N LEU A 103 0.05 1.53 15.01
CA LEU A 103 1.28 0.75 15.00
C LEU A 103 2.53 1.58 15.33
N GLY A 104 2.42 2.91 15.30
CA GLY A 104 3.56 3.81 15.46
C GLY A 104 4.56 3.72 14.30
N VAL A 105 4.10 3.34 13.10
CA VAL A 105 4.94 3.27 11.90
C VAL A 105 4.69 4.47 11.00
N GLN A 106 5.70 4.88 10.25
CA GLN A 106 5.55 5.96 9.29
C GLN A 106 5.09 5.40 7.94
N ILE A 107 4.19 6.13 7.29
CA ILE A 107 3.77 5.84 5.92
C ILE A 107 4.04 7.03 5.01
N ASN A 108 4.38 6.75 3.76
CA ASN A 108 4.57 7.76 2.73
C ASN A 108 4.03 7.24 1.39
N PHE A 109 3.73 8.17 0.50
CA PHE A 109 3.28 7.88 -0.85
C PHE A 109 4.13 8.68 -1.83
N ARG A 110 4.57 8.02 -2.91
CA ARG A 110 5.32 8.68 -3.97
C ARG A 110 4.67 8.37 -5.31
N HIS A 111 4.64 9.35 -6.18
CA HIS A 111 4.29 9.18 -7.58
C HIS A 111 5.49 9.67 -8.39
N ILE A 112 6.17 8.74 -9.06
CA ILE A 112 7.37 9.01 -9.88
C ILE A 112 7.09 8.42 -11.25
N ASP A 113 7.15 9.26 -12.28
CA ASP A 113 6.81 8.90 -13.66
C ASP A 113 5.44 8.24 -13.77
N ASP A 114 5.38 6.93 -14.05
CA ASP A 114 4.16 6.14 -14.14
C ASP A 114 3.99 5.14 -12.99
N GLU A 115 4.78 5.26 -11.92
CA GLU A 115 4.69 4.41 -10.74
C GLU A 115 4.18 5.16 -9.51
N PHE A 116 3.17 4.57 -8.87
CA PHE A 116 2.70 4.97 -7.55
C PHE A 116 3.18 3.95 -6.52
N CYS A 117 3.83 4.45 -5.46
CA CYS A 117 4.40 3.63 -4.40
C CYS A 117 3.84 4.03 -3.03
N PHE A 118 3.31 3.04 -2.32
CA PHE A 118 3.08 3.08 -0.89
C PHE A 118 4.33 2.59 -0.16
N ILE A 119 4.76 3.33 0.87
CA ILE A 119 5.99 3.06 1.61
C ILE A 119 5.65 3.01 3.09
N VAL A 120 6.02 1.94 3.77
CA VAL A 120 6.00 1.82 5.23
C VAL A 120 7.43 1.88 5.73
N THR A 121 7.72 2.74 6.70
CA THR A 121 9.01 2.81 7.40
C THR A 121 8.82 2.42 8.85
N PHE A 122 9.62 1.46 9.29
CA PHE A 122 9.70 0.99 10.67
C PHE A 122 10.87 1.69 11.35
N ASP A 123 10.66 2.23 12.55
CA ASP A 123 11.77 2.72 13.36
C ASP A 123 12.61 1.52 13.82
N THR A 124 13.90 1.54 13.47
CA THR A 124 14.87 0.48 13.82
C THR A 124 15.36 0.55 15.27
N ASP A 125 14.97 1.58 16.01
CA ASP A 125 15.46 1.86 17.36
C ASP A 125 14.53 1.37 18.49
N GLN A 126 13.61 0.42 18.20
CA GLN A 126 12.69 -0.17 19.18
C GLN A 126 12.93 -1.65 19.50
#